data_AF-A0A6G8ALC8-F1
#
_entry.id   AF-A0A6G8ALC8-F1
#
_cell.length_a   1.000
_cell.length_b   1.000
_cell.length_c   1.000
_cell.angle_alpha   90.00
_cell.angle_beta   90.00
_cell.angle_gamma   90.00
#
_symmetry.space_group_name_H-M   'P 1'
#
loop_
_entity.id
_entity.type
_entity.pdbx_description
1 polymer ?
#
loop_
_entity_poly.entity_id
_entity_poly.type
_entity_poly.pdbx_seq_one_letter_code
_entity_poly.pdbx_strand_id
1 'polypeptide(L)'
;MIVEENESCSIKKLIADETGLTLMELLGTLVVLTIIAGIGVTTIGKVIQHNKEDVGISNVQQAMNAALIFQTITKVRDTDKNQSSFTLKEVIEAGYLEVPITTWERPDKVYFIWRKNGSLLMTDEVGKQLKAGMKRSLPFEKLSTNQIYKLSREQLWGP
;
A
#
# COMPACT_ATOMS: atom_id res chain seq x y z
N MET A 1 -72.91 -4.22 -9.75
CA MET A 1 -71.69 -4.90 -9.28
C MET A 1 -70.50 -4.16 -9.85
N ILE A 2 -69.93 -3.21 -9.13
CA ILE A 2 -68.52 -2.81 -9.25
C ILE A 2 -68.15 -2.37 -7.83
N VAL A 3 -67.38 -3.22 -7.15
CA VAL A 3 -66.73 -2.90 -5.88
C VAL A 3 -65.41 -2.28 -6.29
N GLU A 4 -65.28 -0.98 -6.07
CA GLU A 4 -64.03 -0.25 -6.32
C GLU A 4 -63.11 -0.51 -5.13
N GLU A 5 -62.16 -1.41 -5.34
CA GLU A 5 -61.19 -1.84 -4.33
C GLU A 5 -60.19 -0.70 -4.09
N ASN A 6 -60.37 -0.03 -2.96
CA ASN A 6 -59.46 0.98 -2.43
C ASN A 6 -58.09 0.35 -2.13
N GLU A 7 -57.17 0.36 -3.10
CA GLU A 7 -55.74 0.19 -2.86
C GLU A 7 -55.19 1.41 -2.10
N SER A 8 -55.53 1.51 -0.82
CA SER A 8 -54.88 2.44 0.11
C SER A 8 -53.47 1.93 0.41
N CYS A 9 -52.59 2.17 -0.54
CA CYS A 9 -51.16 2.45 -0.42
C CYS A 9 -50.54 2.03 0.92
N SER A 10 -49.95 0.83 0.96
CA SER A 10 -49.13 0.31 2.07
C SER A 10 -48.02 1.29 2.52
N ILE A 11 -47.55 2.15 1.60
CA ILE A 11 -46.55 3.20 1.85
C ILE A 11 -47.07 4.25 2.86
N LYS A 12 -48.37 4.56 2.87
CA LYS A 12 -48.96 5.51 3.82
C LYS A 12 -48.95 4.98 5.26
N LYS A 13 -48.96 3.66 5.45
CA LYS A 13 -48.81 3.03 6.77
C LYS A 13 -47.37 3.04 7.25
N LEU A 14 -46.39 2.82 6.36
CA LEU A 14 -44.96 2.84 6.70
C LEU A 14 -44.46 4.24 7.11
N ILE A 15 -45.03 5.30 6.53
CA ILE A 15 -44.71 6.70 6.89
C ILE A 15 -45.50 7.17 8.14
N ALA A 16 -46.60 6.50 8.50
CA ALA A 16 -47.37 6.83 9.70
C ALA A 16 -46.85 6.13 10.96
N ASP A 17 -45.97 5.13 10.82
CA ASP A 17 -45.41 4.32 11.91
C ASP A 17 -44.16 4.99 12.54
N GLU A 18 -44.18 6.32 12.66
CA GLU A 18 -43.15 7.11 13.37
C GLU A 18 -43.39 7.12 14.89
N THR A 19 -44.30 6.27 15.39
CA THR A 19 -44.63 6.11 16.81
C THR A 19 -43.48 5.46 17.57
N GLY A 20 -42.41 6.22 17.80
CA GLY A 20 -41.23 5.78 18.55
C GLY A 20 -39.98 6.64 18.38
N LEU A 21 -39.94 7.59 17.44
CA LEU A 21 -38.80 8.51 17.27
C LEU A 21 -39.08 9.81 18.02
N THR A 22 -38.69 9.88 19.28
CA THR A 22 -38.68 11.16 19.99
C THR A 22 -37.46 11.99 19.53
N LEU A 23 -37.62 13.31 19.38
CA LEU A 23 -36.53 14.23 19.04
C LEU A 23 -35.34 14.10 20.02
N MET A 24 -35.61 13.78 21.28
CA MET A 24 -34.59 13.62 22.32
C MET A 24 -33.75 12.35 22.16
N GLU A 25 -34.36 11.23 21.76
CA GLU A 25 -33.61 10.00 21.47
C GLU A 25 -32.69 10.19 20.26
N LEU A 26 -33.20 10.79 19.20
CA LEU A 26 -32.40 11.07 18.00
C LEU A 26 -31.25 12.04 18.31
N LEU A 27 -31.51 13.06 19.14
CA LEU A 27 -30.50 14.04 19.56
C LEU A 27 -29.40 13.39 20.41
N GLY A 28 -29.77 12.52 21.36
CA GLY A 28 -28.81 11.80 22.20
C GLY A 28 -27.83 10.94 21.38
N THR A 29 -28.34 10.20 20.40
CA THR A 29 -27.51 9.37 19.52
C THR A 29 -26.60 10.20 18.62
N LEU A 30 -27.09 11.34 18.09
CA LEU A 30 -26.28 12.22 17.26
C LEU A 30 -25.08 12.80 18.02
N VAL A 31 -25.29 13.20 19.28
CA VAL A 31 -24.21 13.73 20.14
C VAL A 31 -23.14 12.67 20.35
N VAL A 32 -23.54 11.44 20.71
CA VAL A 32 -22.59 10.35 20.94
C VAL A 32 -21.86 9.98 19.63
N LEU A 33 -22.55 9.93 18.50
CA LEU A 33 -21.94 9.65 17.19
C LEU A 33 -20.92 10.73 16.80
N THR A 34 -21.22 12.00 17.07
CA THR A 34 -20.31 13.12 16.79
C THR A 34 -19.03 13.03 17.63
N ILE A 35 -19.14 12.68 18.91
CA ILE A 35 -17.99 12.51 19.80
C ILE A 35 -17.11 11.35 19.32
N ILE A 36 -17.71 10.20 19.03
CA ILE A 36 -16.97 9.01 18.56
C ILE A 36 -16.34 9.29 17.19
N ALA A 37 -17.06 9.93 16.27
CA ALA A 37 -16.53 10.30 14.96
C ALA A 37 -15.34 11.28 15.08
N GLY A 38 -15.43 12.28 15.97
CA GLY A 38 -14.36 13.25 16.19
C GLY A 38 -13.03 12.61 16.63
N ILE A 39 -13.08 11.68 17.59
CA ILE A 39 -11.89 10.96 18.06
C ILE A 39 -11.41 9.95 17.00
N GLY A 40 -12.36 9.27 16.35
CA GLY A 40 -12.11 8.24 15.34
C GLY A 40 -11.26 8.75 14.17
N VAL A 41 -11.55 9.95 13.64
CA VAL A 41 -10.83 10.52 12.49
C VAL A 41 -9.32 10.62 12.74
N THR A 42 -8.91 11.11 13.92
CA THR A 42 -7.48 11.29 14.24
C THR A 42 -6.74 9.96 14.42
N THR A 43 -7.40 8.96 15.00
CA THR A 43 -6.81 7.66 15.28
C THR A 43 -6.69 6.83 14.01
N ILE A 44 -7.76 6.79 13.21
CA ILE A 44 -7.79 6.04 11.94
C ILE A 44 -6.79 6.63 10.95
N GLY A 45 -6.63 7.96 10.89
CA GLY A 45 -5.64 8.61 10.02
C GLY A 45 -4.21 8.13 10.26
N LYS A 46 -3.78 8.01 11.53
CA LYS A 46 -2.45 7.50 11.89
C LYS A 46 -2.26 6.04 11.49
N VAL A 47 -3.27 5.20 11.74
CA VAL A 47 -3.24 3.78 11.38
C VAL A 47 -3.16 3.60 9.86
N ILE A 48 -3.94 4.36 9.09
CA ILE A 48 -3.88 4.35 7.62
C ILE A 48 -2.49 4.75 7.13
N GLN A 49 -1.88 5.78 7.72
CA GLN A 49 -0.54 6.20 7.34
C GLN A 49 0.50 5.11 7.60
N HIS A 50 0.46 4.47 8.77
CA HIS A 50 1.34 3.32 9.08
C HIS A 50 1.13 2.15 8.11
N ASN A 51 -0.12 1.83 7.75
CA ASN A 51 -0.40 0.78 6.77
C ASN A 51 0.19 1.12 5.39
N LYS A 52 0.12 2.39 4.95
CA LYS A 52 0.75 2.83 3.70
C LYS A 52 2.27 2.69 3.73
N GLU A 53 2.88 3.01 4.87
CA GLU A 53 4.33 2.85 5.08
C GLU A 53 4.75 1.37 5.05
N ASP A 54 3.95 0.49 5.67
CA ASP A 54 4.17 -0.96 5.65
C ASP A 54 4.02 -1.57 4.26
N VAL A 55 3.02 -1.10 3.50
CA VAL A 55 2.83 -1.53 2.10
C VAL A 55 4.06 -1.19 1.27
N GLY A 56 4.66 0.00 1.45
CA GLY A 56 5.88 0.31 0.72
C GLY A 56 7.07 -0.56 1.13
N ILE A 57 7.23 -0.92 2.41
CA ILE A 57 8.25 -1.90 2.83
C ILE A 57 7.99 -3.26 2.17
N SER A 58 6.75 -3.72 2.15
CA SER A 58 6.36 -4.96 1.46
C SER A 58 6.68 -4.91 -0.03
N ASN A 59 6.46 -3.77 -0.70
CA ASN A 59 6.80 -3.60 -2.11
C ASN A 59 8.31 -3.71 -2.36
N VAL A 60 9.16 -3.15 -1.48
CA VAL A 60 10.63 -3.34 -1.56
C VAL A 60 10.99 -4.82 -1.42
N GLN A 61 10.39 -5.53 -0.46
CA GLN A 61 10.64 -6.95 -0.25
C GLN A 61 10.20 -7.80 -1.46
N GLN A 62 9.03 -7.50 -2.04
CA GLN A 62 8.55 -8.14 -3.26
C GLN A 62 9.49 -7.89 -4.44
N ALA A 63 9.96 -6.64 -4.60
CA ALA A 63 10.93 -6.29 -5.65
C ALA A 63 12.26 -7.05 -5.49
N MET A 64 12.78 -7.16 -4.26
CA MET A 64 13.97 -7.97 -3.97
C MET A 64 13.75 -9.45 -4.32
N ASN A 65 12.59 -10.01 -3.99
CA ASN A 65 12.28 -11.41 -4.33
C ASN A 65 12.17 -11.66 -5.83
N ALA A 66 11.50 -10.76 -6.55
CA ALA A 66 11.42 -10.80 -7.99
C ALA A 66 12.81 -10.71 -8.64
N ALA A 67 13.67 -9.81 -8.13
CA ALA A 67 15.05 -9.67 -8.57
C ALA A 67 15.89 -10.94 -8.33
N LEU A 68 15.69 -11.63 -7.20
CA LEU A 68 16.33 -12.92 -6.92
C LEU A 68 15.90 -14.00 -7.91
N ILE A 69 14.61 -14.08 -8.21
CA ILE A 69 14.06 -15.04 -9.18
C ILE A 69 14.63 -14.74 -10.58
N PHE A 70 14.61 -13.47 -11.00
CA PHE A 70 15.18 -13.01 -12.27
C PHE A 70 16.67 -13.39 -12.39
N GLN A 71 17.47 -13.10 -11.36
CA GLN A 71 18.89 -13.45 -11.34
C GLN A 71 19.12 -14.96 -11.45
N THR A 72 18.29 -15.76 -10.78
CA THR A 72 18.41 -17.23 -10.77
C THR A 72 18.08 -17.83 -12.13
N ILE A 73 17.04 -17.33 -12.79
CA ILE A 73 16.55 -17.85 -14.08
C ILE A 73 17.40 -17.35 -15.24
N THR A 74 17.63 -16.03 -15.31
CA THR A 74 18.35 -15.40 -16.42
C THR A 74 19.85 -15.67 -16.35
N LYS A 75 20.37 -16.20 -15.22
CA LYS A 75 21.80 -16.40 -14.95
C LYS A 75 22.59 -15.24 -15.54
N VAL A 76 22.34 -14.01 -15.06
CA VAL A 76 23.15 -12.83 -15.42
C VAL A 76 24.55 -13.05 -14.83
N ARG A 77 25.30 -13.95 -15.45
CA ARG A 77 26.70 -14.27 -15.25
C ARG A 77 27.40 -13.49 -16.34
N ASP A 78 27.49 -12.18 -16.12
CA ASP A 78 28.42 -11.38 -16.87
C ASP A 78 29.81 -11.97 -16.56
N THR A 79 30.32 -12.76 -17.49
CA THR A 79 31.50 -13.62 -17.26
C THR A 79 32.79 -12.79 -17.24
N ASP A 80 32.72 -11.50 -17.58
CA ASP A 80 33.89 -10.63 -17.72
C ASP A 80 33.82 -9.29 -16.97
N LYS A 81 32.79 -9.04 -16.15
CA LYS A 81 32.72 -7.82 -15.33
C LYS A 81 32.49 -8.14 -13.86
N ASN A 82 33.27 -7.47 -13.03
CA ASN A 82 33.48 -7.75 -11.61
C ASN A 82 32.26 -7.48 -10.70
N GLN A 83 31.04 -7.41 -11.24
CA GLN A 83 29.72 -7.27 -10.60
C GLN A 83 28.66 -7.21 -11.72
N SER A 84 27.76 -8.19 -11.80
CA SER A 84 26.57 -8.08 -12.64
C SER A 84 25.57 -7.14 -11.97
N SER A 85 25.14 -6.10 -12.67
CA SER A 85 24.09 -5.20 -12.21
C SER A 85 22.92 -5.19 -13.19
N PHE A 86 21.70 -5.18 -12.67
CA PHE A 86 20.47 -5.03 -13.45
C PHE A 86 19.50 -4.09 -12.72
N THR A 87 18.57 -3.50 -13.45
CA THR A 87 17.60 -2.53 -12.94
C THR A 87 16.28 -3.18 -12.58
N LEU A 88 15.50 -2.54 -11.68
CA LEU A 88 14.15 -3.00 -11.37
C LEU A 88 13.23 -2.93 -12.59
N LYS A 89 13.46 -1.98 -13.49
CA LYS A 89 12.75 -1.90 -14.77
C LYS A 89 12.87 -3.20 -15.57
N GLU A 90 14.07 -3.76 -15.69
CA GLU A 90 14.29 -5.02 -16.41
C GLU A 90 13.58 -6.20 -15.75
N VAL A 91 13.49 -6.22 -14.41
CA VAL A 91 12.75 -7.24 -13.66
C VAL A 91 11.24 -7.16 -13.92
N ILE A 92 10.70 -5.94 -13.99
CA ILE A 92 9.29 -5.69 -14.28
C ILE A 92 8.96 -6.04 -15.73
N GLU A 93 9.78 -5.59 -16.69
CA GLU A 93 9.60 -5.87 -18.12
C GLU A 93 9.73 -7.37 -18.43
N ALA A 94 10.59 -8.09 -17.70
CA ALA A 94 10.72 -9.53 -17.81
C ALA A 94 9.57 -10.31 -17.12
N GLY A 95 8.61 -9.62 -16.49
CA GLY A 95 7.40 -10.23 -15.93
C GLY A 95 7.58 -10.90 -14.56
N TYR A 96 8.71 -10.66 -13.87
CA TYR A 96 8.95 -11.25 -12.54
C TYR A 96 8.37 -10.45 -11.39
N LEU A 97 7.96 -9.21 -11.65
CA LEU A 97 7.30 -8.34 -10.69
C LEU A 97 6.11 -7.64 -11.34
N GLU A 98 4.92 -7.98 -10.88
CA GLU A 98 3.69 -7.29 -11.25
C GLU A 98 3.33 -6.29 -10.17
N VAL A 99 3.51 -5.00 -10.47
CA VAL A 99 3.13 -3.90 -9.60
C VAL A 99 2.42 -2.82 -10.41
N PRO A 100 1.46 -2.10 -9.82
CA PRO A 100 0.90 -0.91 -10.46
C PRO A 100 2.01 0.05 -10.88
N ILE A 101 1.88 0.67 -12.06
CA ILE A 101 2.86 1.63 -12.62
C ILE A 101 3.14 2.79 -11.64
N THR A 102 2.21 3.09 -10.74
CA THR A 102 2.31 4.16 -9.74
C THR A 102 3.12 3.78 -8.51
N THR A 103 3.47 2.50 -8.32
CA THR A 103 4.15 2.02 -7.11
C THR A 103 5.57 2.54 -7.03
N TRP A 104 6.30 2.55 -8.15
CA TRP A 104 7.68 3.02 -8.26
C TRP A 104 7.73 4.23 -9.19
N GLU A 105 8.19 5.39 -8.71
CA GLU A 105 8.28 6.59 -9.55
C GLU A 105 9.26 6.41 -10.72
N ARG A 106 10.41 5.77 -10.47
CA ARG A 106 11.49 5.57 -11.44
C ARG A 106 12.16 4.21 -11.24
N PRO A 107 11.56 3.12 -11.76
CA PRO A 107 12.15 1.79 -11.65
C PRO A 107 13.50 1.66 -12.39
N ASP A 108 13.84 2.60 -13.28
CA ASP A 108 15.15 2.71 -13.93
C ASP A 108 16.28 3.12 -12.98
N LYS A 109 15.95 3.69 -11.81
CA LYS A 109 16.92 4.20 -10.81
C LYS A 109 17.11 3.29 -9.61
N VAL A 110 16.41 2.17 -9.60
CA VAL A 110 16.59 1.10 -8.61
C VAL A 110 17.41 0.01 -9.28
N TYR A 111 18.61 -0.26 -8.76
CA TYR A 111 19.49 -1.27 -9.32
C TYR A 111 19.85 -2.32 -8.28
N PHE A 112 20.10 -3.50 -8.80
CA PHE A 112 20.53 -4.65 -8.03
C PHE A 112 21.95 -5.02 -8.43
N ILE A 113 22.81 -5.25 -7.43
CA ILE A 113 24.19 -5.67 -7.64
C ILE A 113 24.35 -7.07 -7.10
N TRP A 114 24.81 -8.00 -7.95
CA TRP A 114 25.22 -9.33 -7.52
C TRP A 114 26.68 -9.35 -7.09
N ARG A 115 26.94 -9.69 -5.82
CA ARG A 115 28.29 -9.89 -5.31
C ARG A 115 28.76 -11.33 -5.54
N LYS A 116 30.08 -11.51 -5.67
CA LYS A 116 30.74 -12.82 -5.81
C LYS A 116 30.46 -13.80 -4.66
N ASN A 117 30.06 -13.29 -3.50
CA ASN A 117 29.69 -14.07 -2.33
C ASN A 117 28.25 -14.64 -2.39
N GLY A 118 27.53 -14.46 -3.51
CA GLY A 118 26.17 -14.95 -3.70
C GLY A 118 25.10 -14.07 -3.07
N SER A 119 25.44 -12.87 -2.60
CA SER A 119 24.46 -11.92 -2.06
C SER A 119 23.99 -10.93 -3.13
N LEU A 120 22.67 -10.77 -3.26
CA LEU A 120 22.05 -9.69 -4.02
C LEU A 120 21.91 -8.46 -3.12
N LEU A 121 22.28 -7.31 -3.64
CA LEU A 121 22.10 -6.02 -2.97
C LEU A 121 21.17 -5.16 -3.80
N MET A 122 20.30 -4.42 -3.14
CA MET A 122 19.48 -3.40 -3.77
C MET A 122 19.98 -2.02 -3.37
N THR A 123 20.04 -1.13 -4.34
CA THR A 123 20.30 0.29 -4.13
C THR A 123 19.25 1.13 -4.84
N ASP A 124 18.76 2.14 -4.13
CA ASP A 124 18.01 3.26 -4.64
C ASP A 124 18.83 4.54 -4.47
N GLU A 125 19.45 4.99 -5.56
CA GLU A 125 20.35 6.16 -5.59
C GLU A 125 19.61 7.49 -5.48
N VAL A 126 18.38 7.56 -5.97
CA VAL A 126 17.63 8.82 -6.10
C VAL A 126 16.75 9.05 -4.87
N GLY A 127 16.36 7.96 -4.20
CA GLY A 127 15.31 8.00 -3.19
C GLY A 127 13.97 8.39 -3.83
N LYS A 128 12.96 8.60 -2.98
CA LYS A 128 11.60 9.05 -3.35
C LYS A 128 10.85 8.13 -4.31
N GLN A 129 11.34 6.92 -4.52
CA GLN A 129 10.75 5.94 -5.43
C GLN A 129 9.39 5.46 -4.97
N LEU A 130 9.17 5.41 -3.65
CA LEU A 130 7.93 4.98 -3.04
C LEU A 130 7.23 6.14 -2.35
N LYS A 131 5.90 6.06 -2.29
CA LYS A 131 5.03 7.02 -1.61
C LYS A 131 4.17 6.34 -0.56
N ALA A 132 4.18 6.89 0.64
CA ALA A 132 3.24 6.57 1.70
C ALA A 132 2.45 7.83 2.05
N GLY A 133 1.36 8.09 1.32
CA GLY A 133 0.61 9.33 1.45
C GLY A 133 1.46 10.54 1.02
N MET A 134 1.76 11.44 1.96
CA MET A 134 2.62 12.60 1.71
C MET A 134 4.11 12.31 1.96
N LYS A 135 4.46 11.22 2.65
CA LYS A 135 5.85 10.82 2.87
C LYS A 135 6.41 10.13 1.62
N ARG A 136 7.66 10.44 1.31
CA ARG A 136 8.43 9.84 0.21
C ARG A 136 9.57 9.02 0.79
N SER A 137 9.96 7.94 0.12
CA SER A 137 11.05 7.09 0.59
C SER A 137 12.38 7.85 0.62
N LEU A 138 13.21 7.52 1.61
CA LEU A 138 14.61 7.90 1.65
C LEU A 138 15.42 7.00 0.70
N PRO A 139 16.53 7.50 0.15
CA PRO A 139 17.47 6.66 -0.59
C PRO A 139 18.10 5.63 0.34
N PHE A 140 18.40 4.45 -0.19
CA PHE A 140 19.10 3.39 0.53
C PHE A 140 20.14 2.74 -0.38
N GLU A 141 21.33 2.48 0.15
CA GLU A 141 22.45 1.97 -0.63
C GLU A 141 22.86 0.57 -0.17
N LYS A 142 23.00 -0.35 -1.13
CA LYS A 142 23.61 -1.68 -0.96
C LYS A 142 22.97 -2.52 0.17
N LEU A 143 21.65 -2.50 0.28
CA LEU A 143 20.94 -3.34 1.24
C LEU A 143 20.89 -4.78 0.76
N SER A 144 21.39 -5.71 1.57
CA SER A 144 21.26 -7.15 1.28
C SER A 144 19.84 -7.65 1.52
N THR A 145 19.49 -8.79 0.93
CA THR A 145 18.18 -9.45 1.13
C THR A 145 17.78 -9.53 2.61
N ASN A 146 18.68 -9.97 3.49
CA ASN A 146 18.40 -10.09 4.94
C ASN A 146 18.17 -8.73 5.63
N GLN A 147 18.82 -7.67 5.14
CA GLN A 147 18.62 -6.32 5.66
C GLN A 147 17.30 -5.73 5.17
N ILE A 148 16.88 -6.04 3.93
CA ILE A 148 15.58 -5.62 3.41
C ILE A 148 14.43 -6.29 4.15
N TYR A 149 14.58 -7.56 4.53
CA TYR A 149 13.58 -8.24 5.36
C TYR A 149 13.46 -7.66 6.78
N LYS A 150 14.52 -7.00 7.27
CA LYS A 150 14.54 -6.32 8.56
C LYS A 150 14.40 -4.80 8.43
N LEU A 151 14.03 -4.31 7.25
CA LEU A 151 13.92 -2.88 6.97
C LEU A 151 12.83 -2.28 7.86
N SER A 152 13.21 -1.30 8.68
CA SER A 152 12.25 -0.59 9.52
C SER A 152 11.64 0.61 8.80
N ARG A 153 10.48 1.07 9.28
CA ARG A 153 9.82 2.27 8.75
C ARG A 153 10.72 3.50 8.82
N GLU A 154 11.45 3.67 9.92
CA GLU A 154 12.36 4.80 10.10
C GLU A 154 13.48 4.83 9.06
N GLN A 155 13.98 3.66 8.66
CA GLN A 155 15.03 3.55 7.65
C GLN A 155 14.54 3.90 6.25
N LEU A 156 13.27 3.61 5.95
CA LEU A 156 12.70 3.86 4.62
C LEU A 156 12.00 5.23 4.51
N TRP A 157 11.36 5.70 5.56
CA TRP A 157 10.47 6.87 5.53
C TRP A 157 10.96 8.05 6.39
N GLY A 158 12.01 7.84 7.19
CA GLY A 158 12.45 8.79 8.21
C GLY A 158 11.53 8.79 9.45
N PRO A 159 11.84 9.63 10.45
CA PRO A 159 10.98 9.81 11.63
C PRO A 159 9.57 10.34 11.27
#